data_AF-A0A8A3P395-F1
#
_entry.id   AF-A0A8A3P395-F1
#
_cell.length_a   1.000
_cell.length_b   1.000
_cell.length_c   1.000
_cell.angle_alpha   90.00
_cell.angle_beta   90.00
_cell.angle_gamma   90.00
#
_symmetry.space_group_name_H-M   'P 1'
#
loop_
_entity.id
_entity.type
_entity.pdbx_description
1 polymer ?
#
loop_
_entity_poly.entity_id
_entity_poly.type
_entity_poly.pdbx_seq_one_letter_code
_entity_poly.pdbx_strand_id
1 'polypeptide(L)'
;MASFPNIWTHRKVAETASKPYEAAIAAKKKKEMDEEIERVKQEFEEKQKRKKEKEKEKETAKKDDKEKDGKDTKEEGKQDEKTDEKKKSDTPLLPAQGSAKDEEPRVFSLKKALYQQRLDKKKQAEIAKRNRERLQNPNLFPQVPRGLP
;
A
#
# COMPACT_ATOMS: atom_id res chain seq x y z
N MET A 1 30.44 10.79 59.80
CA MET A 1 30.17 9.50 59.11
C MET A 1 29.24 9.80 57.95
N ALA A 2 29.73 9.74 56.71
CA ALA A 2 28.89 9.99 55.53
C ALA A 2 27.97 8.79 55.30
N SER A 3 26.65 9.01 55.37
CA SER A 3 25.65 7.98 55.06
C SER A 3 25.68 7.71 53.56
N PHE A 4 26.01 6.49 53.16
CA PHE A 4 25.99 6.10 51.75
C PHE A 4 24.55 6.05 51.23
N PRO A 5 24.24 6.66 50.07
CA PRO A 5 22.89 6.68 49.54
C PRO A 5 22.39 5.27 49.21
N ASN A 6 21.19 4.94 49.70
CA ASN A 6 20.52 3.66 49.50
C ASN A 6 20.12 3.48 48.01
N ILE A 7 21.04 2.97 47.22
CA ILE A 7 20.89 2.66 45.78
C ILE A 7 19.76 1.66 45.45
N TRP A 8 19.20 0.96 46.44
CA TRP A 8 18.14 -0.03 46.21
C TRP A 8 16.77 0.61 45.92
N THR A 9 16.46 1.76 46.52
CA THR A 9 15.18 2.45 46.30
C THR A 9 15.14 3.13 44.92
N HIS A 10 16.27 3.62 44.42
CA HIS A 10 16.33 4.28 43.11
C HIS A 10 16.06 3.33 41.93
N ARG A 11 16.47 2.05 42.00
CA ARG A 11 16.19 1.08 40.94
C ARG A 11 14.69 0.72 40.86
N LYS A 12 14.01 0.57 42.00
CA LYS A 12 12.57 0.29 42.03
C LYS A 12 11.71 1.46 41.51
N VAL A 13 12.13 2.71 41.75
CA VAL A 13 11.41 3.90 41.25
C VAL A 13 11.57 4.07 39.73
N ALA A 14 12.74 3.74 39.17
CA ALA A 14 12.96 3.78 37.73
C ALA A 14 12.09 2.76 36.97
N GLU A 15 11.90 1.56 37.52
CA GLU A 15 11.05 0.51 36.92
C GLU A 15 9.55 0.78 37.00
N THR A 16 9.08 1.66 37.88
CA THR A 16 7.65 2.04 37.97
C THR A 16 7.32 3.26 37.13
N ALA A 17 8.28 4.19 36.95
CA ALA A 17 8.12 5.37 36.11
C ALA A 17 8.12 5.07 34.59
N SER A 18 8.81 4.01 34.13
CA SER A 18 8.87 3.64 32.70
C SER A 18 7.61 2.90 32.19
N LYS A 19 6.98 2.09 33.04
CA LYS A 19 5.77 1.30 32.72
C LYS A 19 4.60 2.11 32.14
N PRO A 20 4.19 3.27 32.70
CA PRO A 20 3.10 4.05 32.12
C PRO A 20 3.46 4.66 30.75
N TYR A 21 4.74 4.99 30.51
CA TYR A 21 5.20 5.54 29.23
C TYR A 21 5.20 4.50 28.11
N GLU A 22 5.66 3.28 28.40
CA GLU A 22 5.62 2.17 27.45
C GLU A 22 4.19 1.75 27.08
N ALA A 23 3.29 1.73 28.07
CA ALA A 23 1.88 1.43 27.85
C ALA A 23 1.20 2.48 26.93
N ALA A 24 1.53 3.76 27.11
CA ALA A 24 1.00 4.83 26.25
C ALA A 24 1.49 4.70 24.79
N ILE A 25 2.76 4.33 24.58
CA ILE A 25 3.31 4.10 23.23
C ILE A 25 2.66 2.88 22.58
N ALA A 26 2.46 1.80 23.33
CA ALA A 26 1.78 0.60 22.82
C ALA A 26 0.32 0.88 22.44
N ALA A 27 -0.40 1.68 23.25
CA ALA A 27 -1.77 2.09 22.96
C ALA A 27 -1.87 2.94 21.69
N LYS A 28 -0.95 3.91 21.50
CA LYS A 28 -0.89 4.71 20.27
C LYS A 28 -0.63 3.85 19.03
N LYS A 29 0.35 2.93 19.12
CA LYS A 29 0.64 1.97 18.04
C LYS A 29 -0.56 1.08 17.72
N LYS A 30 -1.32 0.62 18.71
CA LYS A 30 -2.54 -0.18 18.47
C LYS A 30 -3.62 0.63 17.77
N LYS A 31 -3.92 1.85 18.24
CA LYS A 31 -4.91 2.74 17.60
C LYS A 31 -4.55 3.04 16.15
N GLU A 32 -3.29 3.40 15.88
CA GLU A 32 -2.82 3.66 14.51
C GLU A 32 -2.88 2.43 13.60
N MET A 33 -2.69 1.23 14.16
CA MET A 33 -2.85 -0.03 13.43
C MET A 33 -4.31 -0.31 13.10
N ASP A 34 -5.22 -0.07 14.03
CA ASP A 34 -6.66 -0.32 13.87
C ASP A 34 -7.28 0.66 12.86
N GLU A 35 -6.94 1.94 12.91
CA GLU A 35 -7.36 2.96 11.93
C GLU A 35 -6.91 2.62 10.50
N GLU A 36 -5.71 2.04 10.36
CA GLU A 36 -5.19 1.62 9.07
C GLU A 36 -5.89 0.36 8.55
N ILE A 37 -6.31 -0.55 9.45
CA ILE A 37 -7.16 -1.68 9.09
C ILE A 37 -8.50 -1.17 8.56
N GLU A 38 -9.11 -0.18 9.21
CA GLU A 38 -10.37 0.42 8.76
C GLU A 38 -10.24 1.08 7.39
N ARG A 39 -9.19 1.88 7.15
CA ARG A 39 -8.96 2.47 5.81
C ARG A 39 -8.73 1.42 4.73
N VAL A 40 -7.96 0.36 5.01
CA VAL A 40 -7.78 -0.73 4.04
C VAL A 40 -9.09 -1.46 3.75
N LYS A 41 -9.91 -1.69 4.78
CA LYS A 41 -11.24 -2.30 4.61
C LYS A 41 -12.13 -1.41 3.73
N GLN A 42 -12.19 -0.11 4.01
CA GLN A 42 -12.95 0.85 3.21
C GLN A 42 -12.47 0.90 1.76
N GLU A 43 -11.16 0.99 1.53
CA GLU A 43 -10.58 0.98 0.17
C GLU A 43 -10.88 -0.33 -0.57
N PHE A 44 -10.87 -1.47 0.11
CA PHE A 44 -11.20 -2.76 -0.49
C PHE A 44 -12.68 -2.86 -0.85
N GLU A 45 -13.58 -2.45 0.05
CA GLU A 45 -15.03 -2.45 -0.20
C GLU A 45 -15.41 -1.53 -1.35
N GLU A 46 -14.85 -0.31 -1.41
CA GLU A 46 -15.05 0.59 -2.54
C GLU A 46 -14.52 0.00 -3.85
N LYS A 47 -13.32 -0.58 -3.83
CA LYS A 47 -12.73 -1.20 -5.02
C LYS A 47 -13.54 -2.41 -5.49
N GLN A 48 -14.16 -3.16 -4.57
CA GLN A 48 -15.06 -4.26 -4.90
C GLN A 48 -16.39 -3.76 -5.46
N LYS A 49 -17.01 -2.73 -4.86
CA LYS A 49 -18.25 -2.13 -5.38
C LYS A 49 -18.06 -1.55 -6.78
N ARG A 50 -16.97 -0.79 -7.00
CA ARG A 50 -16.61 -0.25 -8.32
C ARG A 50 -16.34 -1.34 -9.38
N LYS A 51 -15.86 -2.52 -8.98
CA LYS A 51 -15.71 -3.67 -9.90
C LYS A 51 -17.05 -4.28 -10.27
N LYS A 52 -17.92 -4.52 -9.28
CA LYS A 52 -19.26 -5.08 -9.49
C LYS A 52 -20.15 -4.16 -10.33
N GLU A 53 -20.07 -2.85 -10.15
CA GLU A 53 -20.79 -1.86 -10.97
C GLU A 53 -20.31 -1.87 -12.43
N LYS A 54 -18.99 -1.87 -12.65
CA LYS A 54 -18.41 -1.96 -14.00
C LYS A 54 -18.71 -3.27 -14.73
N GLU A 55 -18.90 -4.37 -14.01
CA GLU A 55 -19.33 -5.65 -14.61
C GLU A 55 -20.81 -5.63 -14.99
N LYS A 56 -21.68 -5.12 -14.10
CA LYS A 56 -23.11 -4.97 -14.39
C LYS A 56 -23.38 -4.05 -15.58
N GLU A 57 -22.66 -2.93 -15.68
CA GLU A 57 -22.77 -1.98 -16.79
C GLU A 57 -22.34 -2.61 -18.13
N LYS A 58 -21.32 -3.47 -18.12
CA LYS A 58 -20.88 -4.22 -19.31
C LYS A 58 -21.84 -5.34 -19.70
N GLU A 59 -22.52 -5.97 -18.75
CA GLU A 59 -23.54 -6.99 -19.03
C GLU A 59 -24.83 -6.39 -19.59
N THR A 60 -25.28 -5.24 -19.08
CA THR A 60 -26.42 -4.51 -19.66
C THR A 60 -26.12 -4.01 -21.07
N ALA A 61 -24.92 -3.44 -21.30
CA ALA A 61 -24.50 -2.99 -22.62
C ALA A 61 -24.40 -4.13 -23.66
N LYS A 62 -23.99 -5.35 -23.26
CA LYS A 62 -23.96 -6.51 -24.16
C LYS A 62 -25.34 -7.12 -24.43
N LYS A 63 -26.31 -6.91 -23.53
CA LYS A 63 -27.68 -7.43 -23.70
C LYS A 63 -28.50 -6.54 -24.64
N ASP A 64 -28.30 -5.22 -24.58
CA ASP A 64 -28.93 -4.26 -25.50
C ASP A 64 -28.38 -4.35 -26.94
N ASP A 65 -27.14 -4.82 -27.13
CA ASP A 65 -26.52 -4.98 -28.45
C ASP A 65 -26.97 -6.27 -29.19
N LYS A 66 -27.41 -7.31 -28.45
CA LYS A 66 -27.83 -8.59 -29.03
C LYS A 66 -29.30 -8.61 -29.51
N GLU A 67 -30.10 -7.59 -29.19
CA GLU A 67 -31.48 -7.45 -29.70
C GLU A 67 -31.58 -6.66 -31.01
N LYS A 68 -30.46 -6.19 -31.59
CA LYS A 68 -30.45 -5.44 -32.85
C LYS A 68 -29.95 -6.17 -34.10
N ASP A 69 -29.50 -7.41 -34.00
CA ASP A 69 -28.87 -8.10 -35.14
C ASP A 69 -29.74 -9.24 -35.68
N GLY A 70 -30.62 -8.87 -36.62
CA GLY A 70 -31.49 -9.77 -37.35
C GLY A 70 -31.94 -9.16 -38.68
N LYS A 71 -31.01 -8.74 -39.55
CA LYS A 71 -31.27 -8.50 -40.99
C LYS A 71 -29.99 -8.42 -41.87
N ASP A 72 -29.70 -9.54 -42.53
CA ASP A 72 -29.23 -9.75 -43.91
C ASP A 72 -27.93 -9.13 -44.53
N THR A 73 -27.18 -10.06 -45.15
CA THR A 73 -26.41 -10.03 -46.44
C THR A 73 -24.94 -9.55 -46.55
N LYS A 74 -24.03 -10.54 -46.61
CA LYS A 74 -23.15 -11.02 -47.72
C LYS A 74 -22.09 -10.10 -48.44
N GLU A 75 -20.93 -10.74 -48.69
CA GLU A 75 -19.81 -10.50 -49.66
C GLU A 75 -18.75 -9.40 -49.32
N GLU A 76 -17.45 -9.48 -49.62
CA GLU A 76 -16.40 -10.50 -49.88
C GLU A 76 -15.04 -9.73 -49.96
N GLY A 77 -13.89 -10.39 -49.72
CA GLY A 77 -12.54 -9.95 -50.18
C GLY A 77 -11.53 -9.52 -49.08
N LYS A 78 -10.56 -10.37 -48.70
CA LYS A 78 -9.14 -10.45 -49.17
C LYS A 78 -8.27 -9.22 -48.79
N GLN A 79 -7.05 -9.28 -48.27
CA GLN A 79 -6.05 -10.34 -48.06
C GLN A 79 -4.91 -9.84 -47.12
N ASP A 80 -4.23 -10.78 -46.43
CA ASP A 80 -2.81 -10.90 -46.04
C ASP A 80 -1.97 -9.66 -45.61
N GLU A 81 -1.25 -9.74 -44.47
CA GLU A 81 0.18 -10.13 -44.45
C GLU A 81 0.76 -10.28 -43.01
N LYS A 82 1.66 -11.25 -42.85
CA LYS A 82 2.32 -11.76 -41.64
C LYS A 82 3.56 -10.97 -41.24
N THR A 83 3.92 -11.02 -39.95
CA THR A 83 5.26 -11.38 -39.40
C THR A 83 5.10 -11.63 -37.89
N ASP A 84 5.11 -12.88 -37.38
CA ASP A 84 6.28 -13.69 -36.94
C ASP A 84 7.27 -12.95 -36.04
N GLU A 85 7.85 -13.48 -34.96
CA GLU A 85 7.65 -14.64 -34.09
C GLU A 85 8.68 -14.48 -32.95
N LYS A 86 8.61 -15.36 -31.95
CA LYS A 86 9.68 -15.77 -31.00
C LYS A 86 9.95 -14.91 -29.76
N LYS A 87 10.11 -15.48 -28.56
CA LYS A 87 9.69 -16.71 -27.85
C LYS A 87 10.52 -16.72 -26.55
N LYS A 88 9.96 -17.37 -25.51
CA LYS A 88 10.59 -17.98 -24.32
C LYS A 88 10.78 -17.10 -23.07
N SER A 89 10.51 -17.55 -21.85
CA SER A 89 9.80 -18.75 -21.35
C SER A 89 9.71 -18.69 -19.81
N ASP A 90 8.82 -19.52 -19.26
CA ASP A 90 8.89 -20.17 -17.93
C ASP A 90 8.42 -19.44 -16.65
N THR A 91 7.09 -19.50 -16.46
CA THR A 91 6.32 -20.03 -15.30
C THR A 91 7.14 -20.83 -14.24
N PRO A 92 6.84 -20.70 -12.92
CA PRO A 92 5.71 -21.42 -12.31
C PRO A 92 4.82 -20.50 -11.47
N LEU A 93 3.53 -20.37 -11.80
CA LEU A 93 2.42 -21.15 -11.24
C LEU A 93 2.40 -21.20 -9.71
N LEU A 94 1.44 -20.47 -9.16
CA LEU A 94 0.95 -20.49 -7.78
C LEU A 94 0.79 -21.93 -7.24
N PRO A 95 0.95 -22.16 -5.92
CA PRO A 95 -0.03 -23.00 -5.25
C PRO A 95 -1.28 -22.13 -5.05
N ALA A 96 -2.22 -22.26 -5.99
CA ALA A 96 -3.62 -22.02 -5.72
C ALA A 96 -4.08 -23.11 -4.73
N GLN A 97 -3.70 -22.96 -3.46
CA GLN A 97 -4.22 -23.77 -2.36
C GLN A 97 -4.86 -22.86 -1.33
N GLY A 98 -6.17 -22.75 -1.48
CA GLY A 98 -7.08 -22.10 -0.56
C GLY A 98 -8.48 -22.54 -0.94
N SER A 99 -8.70 -23.85 -0.89
CA SER A 99 -10.00 -24.49 -0.99
C SER A 99 -11.04 -23.70 -0.20
N ALA A 100 -12.23 -23.55 -0.79
CA ALA A 100 -13.48 -23.17 -0.14
C ALA A 100 -13.87 -24.24 0.90
N LYS A 101 -13.00 -24.47 1.89
CA LYS A 101 -13.28 -25.26 3.07
C LYS A 101 -13.87 -24.30 4.07
N ASP A 102 -15.19 -24.32 4.08
CA ASP A 102 -16.06 -23.83 5.13
C ASP A 102 -16.01 -22.31 5.32
N GLU A 103 -17.10 -21.63 4.94
CA GLU A 103 -17.29 -20.18 5.00
C GLU A 103 -17.39 -19.66 6.45
N GLU A 104 -16.42 -20.00 7.28
CA GLU A 104 -16.10 -19.15 8.42
C GLU A 104 -15.59 -17.81 7.88
N PRO A 105 -16.00 -16.68 8.48
CA PRO A 105 -15.59 -15.36 8.02
C PRO A 105 -14.06 -15.27 7.99
N ARG A 106 -13.48 -15.11 6.78
CA ARG A 106 -12.03 -14.99 6.57
C ARG A 106 -11.48 -13.79 7.34
N VAL A 107 -10.97 -14.01 8.55
CA VAL A 107 -10.39 -12.95 9.38
C VAL A 107 -9.06 -12.51 8.79
N PHE A 108 -8.98 -11.27 8.31
CA PHE A 108 -7.72 -10.68 7.84
C PHE A 108 -7.07 -9.86 8.95
N SER A 109 -5.80 -10.15 9.24
CA SER A 109 -4.98 -9.38 10.17
C SER A 109 -3.86 -8.63 9.43
N LEU A 110 -3.66 -7.35 9.76
CA LEU A 110 -2.60 -6.55 9.15
C LEU A 110 -1.23 -7.02 9.65
N LYS A 111 -0.42 -7.55 8.74
CA LYS A 111 0.96 -7.98 9.06
C LYS A 111 1.82 -6.76 9.39
N LYS A 112 2.59 -6.85 10.48
CA LYS A 112 3.52 -5.80 10.96
C LYS A 112 4.44 -5.24 9.86
N ALA A 113 4.96 -6.10 8.99
CA ALA A 113 5.85 -5.67 7.90
C ALA A 113 5.18 -4.69 6.92
N LEU A 114 3.89 -4.90 6.60
CA LEU A 114 3.16 -4.03 5.67
C LEU A 114 2.88 -2.65 6.30
N TYR A 115 2.62 -2.60 7.61
CA TYR A 115 2.45 -1.34 8.32
C TYR A 115 3.75 -0.53 8.36
N GLN A 116 4.89 -1.17 8.67
CA GLN A 116 6.19 -0.50 8.64
C GLN A 116 6.51 0.05 7.25
N GLN A 117 6.29 -0.73 6.19
CA GLN A 117 6.46 -0.24 4.81
C GLN A 117 5.59 0.98 4.49
N ARG A 118 4.37 1.08 5.04
CA ARG A 118 3.51 2.25 4.83
C ARG A 118 4.05 3.48 5.56
N LEU A 119 4.52 3.32 6.80
CA LEU A 119 5.14 4.42 7.54
C LEU A 119 6.39 4.93 6.83
N ASP A 120 7.24 4.02 6.36
CA ASP A 120 8.46 4.37 5.65
C ASP A 120 8.15 5.10 4.35
N LYS A 121 7.15 4.63 3.58
CA LYS A 121 6.68 5.33 2.38
C LYS A 121 6.19 6.75 2.68
N LYS A 122 5.42 6.95 3.76
CA LYS A 122 4.95 8.30 4.17
C LYS A 122 6.14 9.21 4.51
N LYS A 123 7.07 8.74 5.34
CA LYS A 123 8.27 9.49 5.72
C LYS A 123 9.15 9.81 4.51
N GLN A 124 9.38 8.83 3.64
CA GLN A 124 10.17 9.00 2.42
C GLN A 124 9.54 10.04 1.48
N ALA A 125 8.21 10.05 1.34
CA ALA A 125 7.52 11.04 0.53
C ALA A 125 7.71 12.48 1.08
N GLU A 126 7.63 12.67 2.39
CA GLU A 126 7.89 13.99 3.01
C GLU A 126 9.35 14.41 2.89
N ILE A 127 10.29 13.49 3.15
CA ILE A 127 11.72 13.75 2.98
C ILE A 127 12.03 14.11 1.53
N ALA A 128 11.45 13.40 0.55
CA ALA A 128 11.61 13.69 -0.86
C ALA A 128 11.06 15.08 -1.24
N LYS A 129 9.89 15.47 -0.70
CA LYS A 129 9.33 16.83 -0.88
C LYS A 129 10.26 17.90 -0.30
N ARG A 130 10.69 17.74 0.94
CA ARG A 130 11.62 18.67 1.61
C ARG A 130 12.95 18.77 0.88
N ASN A 131 13.49 17.64 0.40
CA ASN A 131 14.73 17.62 -0.36
C ASN A 131 14.57 18.29 -1.72
N ARG A 132 13.41 18.13 -2.38
CA ARG A 132 13.11 18.85 -3.62
C ARG A 132 13.07 20.35 -3.37
N GLU A 133 12.35 20.82 -2.36
CA GLU A 133 12.29 22.25 -1.99
C GLU A 133 13.67 22.81 -1.69
N ARG A 134 14.47 22.06 -0.92
CA ARG A 134 15.87 22.37 -0.63
C ARG A 134 16.66 22.57 -1.92
N LEU A 135 16.64 21.61 -2.84
CA LEU A 135 17.38 21.67 -4.10
C LEU A 135 16.91 22.79 -5.04
N GLN A 136 15.65 23.21 -4.94
CA GLN A 136 15.13 24.37 -5.69
C GLN A 136 15.64 25.70 -5.15
N ASN A 137 16.13 25.76 -3.90
CA ASN A 137 16.67 26.99 -3.33
C ASN A 137 18.09 27.25 -3.88
N PRO A 138 18.31 28.34 -4.65
CA PRO A 138 19.64 28.65 -5.20
C PRO A 138 20.64 29.02 -4.11
N ASN A 139 20.17 29.42 -2.92
CA ASN A 139 20.98 29.73 -1.74
C ASN A 139 21.35 28.50 -0.91
N LEU A 140 20.87 27.30 -1.27
CA LEU A 140 21.23 26.08 -0.54
C LEU A 140 22.69 25.67 -0.81
N PHE A 141 23.16 25.92 -2.02
CA PHE A 141 24.53 25.60 -2.39
C PHE A 141 25.45 26.77 -2.04
N PRO A 142 26.60 26.50 -1.39
CA PRO A 142 27.57 27.54 -1.15
C PRO A 142 28.03 28.13 -2.48
N GLN A 143 27.98 29.45 -2.61
CA GLN A 143 28.51 30.12 -3.79
C GLN A 143 30.03 30.03 -3.77
N VAL A 144 30.59 29.63 -4.91
CA VAL A 144 32.04 29.70 -5.13
C VAL A 144 32.46 31.18 -5.12
N PRO A 145 33.53 31.55 -4.40
CA PRO A 145 34.06 32.91 -4.42
C PRO A 145 34.32 33.39 -5.85
N ARG A 146 33.76 34.54 -6.23
CA ARG A 146 33.88 35.11 -7.59
C ARG A 146 34.98 36.18 -7.71
N GLY A 147 36.05 36.06 -6.92
CA GLY A 147 37.26 36.87 -7.09
C GLY A 147 38.33 36.00 -7.72
N LEU A 148 38.67 36.25 -8.99
CA LEU A 148 39.97 35.81 -9.50
C LEU A 148 41.05 36.67 -8.82
N PRO A 149 42.21 36.08 -8.47
CA PRO A 149 43.31 36.82 -7.84
C PRO A 149 43.83 37.96 -8.72
#